data_AF-A0A7W1CZQ8-F1
#
_entry.id   AF-A0A7W1CZQ8-F1
#
_cell.length_a   1.000
_cell.length_b   1.000
_cell.length_c   1.000
_cell.angle_alpha   90.00
_cell.angle_beta   90.00
_cell.angle_gamma   90.00
#
_symmetry.space_group_name_H-M   'P 1'
#
loop_
_entity.id
_entity.type
_entity.pdbx_description
1 polymer ?
#
loop_
_entity_poly.entity_id
_entity_poly.type
_entity_poly.pdbx_seq_one_letter_code
_entity_poly.pdbx_strand_id
1 'polypeptide(L)'
;MASLRERLGRLEARAPAARLERIPVVISVLLTATERHRAVLRGEEPPPYSPEELEEMHREDLEVVAGGGVVGYLRESGGWDSPESAAVLDQWEEDARRRVEGGGDAHVT
;
A
#
# COMPACT_ATOMS: atom_id res chain seq x y z
N MET A 1 -28.64 -17.27 -29.51
CA MET A 1 -28.02 -16.60 -28.33
C MET A 1 -26.52 -16.86 -28.40
N ALA A 2 -25.68 -15.84 -28.35
CA ALA A 2 -24.22 -16.04 -28.37
C ALA A 2 -23.76 -16.76 -27.10
N SER A 3 -22.82 -17.68 -27.24
CA SER A 3 -22.26 -18.44 -26.13
C SER A 3 -21.55 -17.53 -25.12
N LEU A 4 -21.43 -17.98 -23.87
CA LEU A 4 -20.68 -17.25 -22.84
C LEU A 4 -19.25 -16.93 -23.29
N ARG A 5 -18.63 -17.84 -24.05
CA ARG A 5 -17.28 -17.67 -24.59
C ARG A 5 -17.18 -16.56 -25.64
N GLU A 6 -18.16 -16.45 -26.53
CA GLU A 6 -18.23 -15.34 -27.50
C GLU A 6 -18.58 -14.00 -26.85
N ARG A 7 -19.32 -14.04 -25.74
CA ARG A 7 -19.59 -12.84 -24.95
C ARG A 7 -18.32 -12.39 -24.22
N LEU A 8 -17.55 -13.32 -23.66
CA LEU A 8 -16.26 -13.04 -23.01
C LEU A 8 -15.22 -12.50 -23.99
N GLY A 9 -15.00 -13.17 -25.13
CA GLY A 9 -14.03 -12.70 -26.13
C GLY A 9 -14.36 -11.32 -26.71
N ARG A 10 -15.65 -10.97 -26.80
CA ARG A 10 -16.07 -9.60 -27.20
C ARG A 10 -15.87 -8.57 -26.11
N LEU A 11 -15.94 -8.95 -24.83
CA LEU A 11 -15.64 -8.06 -23.71
C LEU A 11 -14.13 -7.82 -23.65
N GLU A 12 -13.31 -8.86 -23.80
CA GLU A 12 -11.85 -8.74 -23.85
C GLU A 12 -11.37 -7.93 -25.06
N ALA A 13 -11.98 -8.10 -26.24
CA ALA A 13 -11.66 -7.33 -27.44
C ALA A 13 -12.18 -5.88 -27.41
N ARG A 14 -13.17 -5.57 -26.56
CA ARG A 14 -13.72 -4.21 -26.36
C ARG A 14 -13.15 -3.51 -25.14
N ALA A 15 -12.46 -4.22 -24.26
CA ALA A 15 -11.65 -3.61 -23.23
C ALA A 15 -10.58 -2.80 -23.95
N PRO A 16 -10.59 -1.46 -23.86
CA PRO A 16 -9.49 -0.70 -24.43
C PRO A 16 -8.23 -1.18 -23.73
N ALA A 17 -7.20 -1.55 -24.49
CA ALA A 17 -5.82 -1.65 -24.00
C ALA A 17 -5.26 -0.28 -23.50
N ALA A 18 -6.15 0.64 -23.14
CA ALA A 18 -5.93 2.08 -23.02
C ALA A 18 -6.77 2.70 -21.89
N ARG A 19 -7.11 1.95 -20.83
CA ARG A 19 -7.66 2.54 -19.60
C ARG A 19 -7.20 1.89 -18.29
N LEU A 20 -6.03 1.26 -18.31
CA LEU A 20 -5.13 1.35 -17.16
C LEU A 20 -4.39 2.69 -17.31
N GLU A 21 -5.13 3.79 -17.24
CA GLU A 21 -4.54 5.09 -16.91
C GLU A 21 -3.78 4.85 -15.61
N ARG A 22 -2.44 5.05 -15.63
CA ARG A 22 -1.48 4.79 -14.53
C ARG A 22 -2.14 4.38 -13.22
N ILE A 23 -1.88 3.14 -12.78
CA ILE A 23 -2.21 2.73 -11.41
C ILE A 23 -1.66 3.83 -10.47
N PRO A 24 -2.51 4.48 -9.66
CA PRO A 24 -2.03 5.49 -8.72
C PRO A 24 -0.92 4.89 -7.85
N VAL A 25 0.14 5.65 -7.56
CA VAL A 25 1.33 5.11 -6.87
C VAL A 25 0.95 4.43 -5.55
N VAL A 26 0.02 5.00 -4.79
CA VAL A 26 -0.56 4.37 -3.58
C VAL A 26 -1.13 2.96 -3.82
N ILE A 27 -1.78 2.71 -4.95
CA ILE A 27 -2.29 1.38 -5.30
C ILE A 27 -1.14 0.46 -5.70
N SER A 28 -0.10 0.97 -6.36
CA SER A 28 1.11 0.20 -6.66
C SER A 28 1.80 -0.27 -5.37
N VAL A 29 2.00 0.63 -4.41
CA VAL A 29 2.56 0.33 -3.08
C VAL A 29 1.80 -0.83 -2.42
N LEU A 30 0.46 -0.77 -2.40
CA LEU A 30 -0.39 -1.81 -1.81
C LEU A 30 -0.28 -3.16 -2.53
N LEU A 31 -0.23 -3.16 -3.86
CA LEU A 31 -0.06 -4.38 -4.65
C LEU A 31 1.32 -5.00 -4.40
N THR A 32 2.37 -4.20 -4.39
CA THR A 32 3.74 -4.65 -4.11
C THR A 32 3.86 -5.19 -2.69
N ALA A 33 3.28 -4.51 -1.68
CA ALA A 33 3.22 -5.01 -0.30
C ALA A 33 2.51 -6.37 -0.19
N THR A 34 1.42 -6.55 -0.94
CA THR A 34 0.68 -7.82 -0.99
C THR A 34 1.53 -8.94 -1.59
N GLU A 35 2.22 -8.68 -2.71
CA GLU A 35 3.09 -9.65 -3.35
C GLU A 35 4.32 -9.99 -2.50
N ARG A 36 4.90 -9.00 -1.81
CA ARG A 36 5.95 -9.23 -0.81
C ARG A 36 5.49 -10.18 0.28
N HIS A 37 4.30 -9.97 0.86
CA HIS A 37 3.75 -10.87 1.87
C HIS A 37 3.54 -12.29 1.32
N ARG A 38 3.02 -12.42 0.09
CA ARG A 38 2.85 -13.73 -0.57
C ARG A 38 4.18 -14.42 -0.83
N ALA A 39 5.23 -13.69 -1.20
CA ALA A 39 6.57 -14.24 -1.38
C ALA A 39 7.12 -14.80 -0.07
N VAL A 40 7.02 -14.04 1.03
CA VAL A 40 7.44 -14.49 2.37
C VAL A 40 6.72 -15.78 2.78
N LEU A 41 5.40 -15.85 2.60
CA LEU A 41 4.62 -17.06 2.92
C LEU A 41 5.03 -18.28 2.09
N ARG A 42 5.54 -18.07 0.88
CA ARG A 42 6.05 -19.13 -0.01
C ARG A 42 7.53 -19.46 0.20
N GLY A 43 8.24 -18.72 1.07
CA GLY A 43 9.69 -18.83 1.22
C GLY A 43 10.47 -18.32 0.00
N GLU A 44 9.85 -17.43 -0.78
CA GLU A 44 10.44 -16.79 -1.95
C GLU A 44 11.03 -15.41 -1.58
N GLU A 45 11.95 -14.91 -2.41
CA GLU A 45 12.48 -13.56 -2.26
C GLU A 45 11.38 -12.52 -2.56
N PRO A 46 11.11 -11.56 -1.65
CA PRO A 46 10.11 -10.53 -1.88
C PRO A 46 10.52 -9.59 -3.03
N PRO A 47 9.60 -9.21 -3.93
CA PRO A 47 9.91 -8.21 -4.95
C PRO A 47 10.31 -6.88 -4.30
N PRO A 48 11.25 -6.14 -4.89
CA PRO A 48 11.62 -4.82 -4.42
C PRO A 48 10.52 -3.80 -4.75
N TYR A 49 10.40 -2.75 -3.93
CA TYR A 49 9.65 -1.56 -4.29
C TYR A 49 10.41 -0.77 -5.37
N SER A 50 9.66 -0.14 -6.26
CA SER A 50 10.18 0.84 -7.22
C SER A 50 10.56 2.15 -6.52
N PRO A 51 11.41 3.00 -7.13
CA PRO A 51 11.76 4.30 -6.57
C PRO A 51 10.55 5.21 -6.30
N GLU A 52 9.54 5.17 -7.18
CA GLU A 52 8.31 5.96 -7.04
C GLU A 52 7.47 5.50 -5.84
N GLU A 53 7.42 4.18 -5.61
CA GLU A 53 6.77 3.60 -4.42
C GLU A 53 7.52 3.95 -3.14
N LEU A 54 8.85 3.92 -3.15
CA LEU A 54 9.67 4.32 -2.00
C LEU A 54 9.50 5.81 -1.66
N GLU A 55 9.42 6.68 -2.67
CA GLU A 55 9.16 8.11 -2.46
C GLU A 55 7.76 8.35 -1.87
N GLU A 56 6.75 7.64 -2.37
CA GLU A 56 5.39 7.72 -1.85
C GLU A 56 5.30 7.23 -0.40
N MET A 57 5.92 6.09 -0.10
CA MET A 57 5.96 5.54 1.26
C MET A 57 6.70 6.48 2.22
N HIS A 58 7.78 7.12 1.77
CA HIS A 58 8.48 8.13 2.55
C HIS A 58 7.61 9.37 2.81
N ARG A 59 6.84 9.83 1.80
CA ARG A 59 5.89 10.92 1.95
C ARG A 59 4.81 10.59 2.98
N GLU A 60 4.26 9.37 2.95
CA GLU A 60 3.29 8.90 3.94
C GLU A 60 3.90 8.85 5.35
N ASP A 61 5.14 8.39 5.51
CA ASP A 61 5.83 8.37 6.80
C ASP A 61 5.99 9.78 7.38
N LEU A 62 6.31 10.78 6.55
CA LEU A 62 6.39 12.17 6.98
C LEU A 62 5.03 12.71 7.45
N GLU A 63 3.94 12.36 6.76
CA GLU A 63 2.59 12.73 7.18
C GLU A 63 2.21 12.08 8.52
N VAL A 64 2.53 10.80 8.71
CA VAL A 64 2.30 10.09 9.98
C VAL A 64 3.09 10.73 11.13
N VAL A 65 4.38 11.02 10.93
CA VAL A 65 5.23 11.66 11.95
C VAL A 65 4.72 13.06 12.32
N ALA A 66 4.10 13.77 11.37
CA ALA A 66 3.46 15.06 11.62
C ALA A 66 2.10 14.94 12.35
N GLY A 67 1.67 13.74 12.74
CA GLY A 67 0.36 13.47 13.34
C GLY A 67 -0.79 13.52 12.35
N GLY A 68 -0.49 13.49 11.05
CA GLY A 68 -1.46 13.54 9.96
C GLY A 68 -1.67 12.17 9.29
N GLY A 69 -2.07 12.21 8.02
CA GLY A 69 -2.31 11.02 7.22
C GLY A 69 -3.39 10.09 7.80
N VAL A 70 -3.27 8.81 7.49
CA VAL A 70 -4.22 7.79 7.99
C VAL A 70 -4.16 7.66 9.51
N VAL A 71 -2.99 7.76 10.13
CA VAL A 71 -2.83 7.62 11.58
C VAL A 71 -3.57 8.75 12.31
N GLY A 72 -3.36 10.01 11.89
CA GLY A 72 -4.09 11.16 12.43
C GLY A 72 -5.61 11.01 12.28
N TYR A 73 -6.08 10.62 11.08
CA TYR A 73 -7.50 10.37 10.83
C TYR A 73 -8.09 9.29 11.74
N LEU A 74 -7.37 8.17 11.95
CA LEU A 74 -7.85 7.09 12.80
C LEU A 74 -7.87 7.50 14.27
N ARG A 75 -6.91 8.30 14.75
CA ARG A 75 -6.93 8.82 16.13
C ARG A 75 -8.18 9.67 16.43
N GLU A 76 -8.72 10.37 15.44
CA GLU A 76 -9.95 11.18 15.57
C GLU A 76 -11.23 10.37 15.32
N SER A 77 -11.10 9.11 14.89
CA SER A 77 -12.23 8.26 14.52
C SER A 77 -12.71 7.44 15.71
N GLY A 78 -14.00 7.57 16.07
CA GLY A 78 -14.58 6.87 17.23
C GLY A 78 -14.56 5.33 17.21
N GLY A 79 -14.01 4.70 16.17
CA GLY A 79 -13.75 3.25 16.11
C GLY A 79 -12.37 2.85 16.65
N TRP A 80 -11.53 3.80 17.03
CA TRP A 80 -10.13 3.60 17.43
C TRP A 80 -9.81 4.13 18.84
N ASP A 81 -10.84 4.40 19.64
CA ASP A 81 -10.69 5.00 20.98
C ASP A 81 -10.23 4.00 22.07
N SER A 82 -10.03 2.73 21.70
CA SER A 82 -9.58 1.70 22.66
C SER A 82 -8.09 1.85 22.99
N PRO A 83 -7.65 1.46 24.21
CA PRO A 83 -6.23 1.44 24.56
C PRO A 83 -5.38 0.59 23.59
N GLU A 84 -5.94 -0.52 23.10
CA GLU A 84 -5.28 -1.41 22.15
C GLU A 84 -5.10 -0.72 20.79
N SER A 85 -6.14 -0.04 20.31
CA SER A 85 -6.09 0.78 19.09
C SER A 85 -5.05 1.90 19.20
N ALA A 86 -5.01 2.60 20.33
CA ALA A 86 -4.02 3.65 20.58
C ALA A 86 -2.60 3.11 20.53
N ALA A 87 -2.33 1.96 21.16
CA ALA A 87 -1.01 1.32 21.13
C ALA A 87 -0.58 0.90 19.72
N VAL A 88 -1.51 0.44 18.88
CA VAL A 88 -1.23 0.13 17.46
C VAL A 88 -0.85 1.40 16.69
N LEU A 89 -1.60 2.49 16.88
CA LEU A 89 -1.31 3.76 16.20
C LEU A 89 0.02 4.38 16.66
N ASP A 90 0.32 4.30 17.96
CA ASP A 90 1.61 4.74 18.51
C ASP A 90 2.77 3.94 17.93
N GLN A 91 2.61 2.62 17.79
CA GLN A 91 3.60 1.76 17.16
C GLN A 91 3.82 2.14 15.69
N TRP A 92 2.76 2.41 14.93
CA TRP A 92 2.87 2.82 13.53
C TRP A 92 3.60 4.16 13.38
N GLU A 93 3.34 5.11 14.27
CA GLU A 93 4.02 6.41 14.29
C GLU A 93 5.51 6.27 14.64
N GLU A 94 5.85 5.41 15.62
CA GLU A 94 7.23 5.11 15.98
C GLU A 94 7.97 4.38 14.86
N ASP A 95 7.31 3.45 14.16
CA ASP A 95 7.84 2.80 12.97
C ASP A 95 8.15 3.82 11.86
N ALA A 96 7.22 4.75 11.59
CA ALA A 96 7.42 5.83 10.61
C ALA A 96 8.60 6.74 10.99
N ARG A 97 8.69 7.14 12.26
CA ARG A 97 9.79 7.96 12.80
C ARG A 97 11.14 7.29 12.56
N ARG A 98 11.26 5.99 12.89
CA ARG A 98 12.49 5.23 12.64
C ARG A 98 12.88 5.17 11.16
N ARG A 99 11.91 5.06 10.25
CA ARG A 99 12.19 5.04 8.80
C ARG A 99 12.67 6.39 8.27
N VAL A 100 12.07 7.47 8.73
CA VAL A 100 12.49 8.85 8.38
C VAL A 100 13.88 9.16 8.92
N GLU A 101 14.15 8.83 10.19
CA GLU A 101 15.44 9.11 10.83
C GLU A 101 16.58 8.19 10.36
N GLY A 102 16.25 6.94 10.01
CA GLY A 102 17.21 5.90 9.60
C GLY A 102 17.67 5.96 8.13
N GLY A 103 17.14 6.87 7.31
CA GLY A 103 17.58 7.06 5.92
C GLY A 103 16.98 6.10 4.89
N GLY A 104 15.66 5.83 4.96
CA GLY A 104 14.89 5.26 3.83
C GLY A 104 15.02 3.75 3.55
N ASP A 105 16.07 3.08 4.03
CA ASP A 105 16.31 1.64 3.79
C ASP A 105 15.41 0.69 4.60
N ALA A 106 14.63 1.20 5.54
CA ALA A 106 13.83 0.38 6.45
C ALA A 106 12.52 -0.17 5.86
N HIS A 107 12.23 0.11 4.58
CA HIS A 107 11.15 -0.56 3.84
C HIS A 107 11.58 -1.87 3.16
N VAL A 108 12.85 -2.26 3.30
CA VAL A 108 13.47 -3.37 2.54
C VAL A 108 13.25 -4.74 3.17
N THR A 109 12.97 -4.83 4.48
CA THR A 109 12.70 -6.12 5.16
C THR A 109 11.27 -6.60 5.03
#